data_AF-C6FHN2-F1
#
_entry.id   AF-C6FHN2-F1
#
_cell.length_a   1.000
_cell.length_b   1.000
_cell.length_c   1.000
_cell.angle_alpha   90.00
_cell.angle_beta   90.00
_cell.angle_gamma   90.00
#
_symmetry.space_group_name_H-M   'P 1'
#
loop_
_entity.id
_entity.type
_entity.pdbx_description
1 polymer ?
#
loop_
_entity_poly.entity_id
_entity_poly.type
_entity_poly.pdbx_seq_one_letter_code
_entity_poly.pdbx_strand_id
1 'polypeptide(L)'
;HLDPGNIESDLQSGAKAGFKLLWVLLGATIIGLLLQRLAARLGVVTGMHLAEVCNRQYHTVPRIILWLMVELAIIGSDMQEVIGCAIAFNLLSSDRIPLWGGVLITIIDTFVFLFLDKYGLRKLEAFFGVLITVMAITFGYEYVTVSPDQAQLLTGMFVPYCQGCGPVQLAQAVGIVGAVIMPHNIYLHSALVKSREVNRSDEKEVK
;
A
#
# COMPACT_ATOMS: atom_id res chain seq x y z
N HIS A 1 -2.69 -3.86 -0.26
CA HIS A 1 -1.35 -3.28 -0.16
C HIS A 1 -0.37 -4.36 -0.57
N LEU A 2 -0.38 -4.70 -1.86
CA LEU A 2 0.55 -5.67 -2.47
C LEU A 2 1.25 -4.97 -3.63
N ASP A 3 1.70 -3.75 -3.34
CA ASP A 3 2.38 -2.91 -4.31
C ASP A 3 3.88 -3.20 -4.17
N PRO A 4 4.63 -3.33 -5.27
CA PRO A 4 6.04 -3.69 -5.22
C PRO A 4 6.86 -2.72 -4.34
N GLY A 5 6.48 -1.43 -4.30
CA GLY A 5 7.10 -0.44 -3.41
C GLY A 5 6.88 -0.71 -1.91
N ASN A 6 5.71 -1.20 -1.53
CA ASN A 6 5.42 -1.58 -0.15
C ASN A 6 6.24 -2.82 0.26
N ILE A 7 6.33 -3.81 -0.62
CA ILE A 7 7.12 -5.03 -0.40
C ILE A 7 8.61 -4.70 -0.31
N GLU A 8 9.13 -3.82 -1.17
CA GLU A 8 10.52 -3.38 -1.13
C GLU A 8 10.83 -2.66 0.19
N SER A 9 9.97 -1.71 0.60
CA SER A 9 10.13 -0.97 1.85
C SER A 9 10.15 -1.92 3.07
N ASP A 10 9.24 -2.89 3.10
CA ASP A 10 9.17 -3.88 4.19
C ASP A 10 10.39 -4.81 4.21
N LEU A 11 10.85 -5.27 3.04
CA LEU A 11 12.07 -6.08 2.91
C LEU A 11 13.32 -5.31 3.32
N GLN A 12 13.48 -4.06 2.88
CA GLN A 12 14.60 -3.21 3.29
C GLN A 12 14.59 -2.93 4.80
N SER A 13 13.40 -2.68 5.36
CA SER A 13 13.22 -2.48 6.79
C SER A 13 13.58 -3.73 7.58
N GLY A 14 13.13 -4.91 7.12
CA GLY A 14 13.47 -6.20 7.71
C GLY A 14 14.96 -6.52 7.63
N ALA A 15 15.62 -6.22 6.49
CA ALA A 15 17.05 -6.44 6.31
C ALA A 15 17.91 -5.52 7.20
N LYS A 16 17.52 -4.25 7.39
CA LYS A 16 18.31 -3.25 8.15
C LYS A 16 18.00 -3.22 9.64
N ALA A 17 16.74 -3.40 10.02
CA ALA A 17 16.30 -3.29 11.41
C ALA A 17 15.96 -4.63 12.07
N GLY A 18 15.93 -5.72 11.28
CA GLY A 18 15.57 -7.05 11.76
C GLY A 18 14.17 -7.09 12.37
N PHE A 19 14.00 -7.94 13.38
CA PHE A 19 12.72 -8.13 14.07
C PHE A 19 12.29 -6.98 14.98
N LYS A 20 13.11 -5.92 15.13
CA LYS A 20 12.85 -4.82 16.09
C LYS A 20 11.74 -3.86 15.67
N LEU A 21 11.40 -3.81 14.37
CA LEU A 21 10.35 -2.92 13.84
C LEU A 21 9.02 -3.62 13.60
N LEU A 22 8.91 -4.92 13.90
CA LEU A 22 7.67 -5.69 13.74
C LEU A 22 6.50 -5.09 14.53
N TRP A 23 6.75 -4.62 15.76
CA TRP A 23 5.72 -3.93 16.56
C TRP A 23 5.24 -2.63 15.90
N VAL A 24 6.13 -1.89 15.22
CA VAL A 24 5.77 -0.66 14.48
C VAL A 24 4.90 -1.01 13.29
N LEU A 25 5.28 -2.04 12.52
CA LEU A 25 4.49 -2.54 11.40
C LEU A 25 3.08 -2.97 11.85
N LEU A 26 3.00 -3.74 12.94
CA LEU A 26 1.73 -4.19 13.52
C LEU A 26 0.89 -2.99 13.97
N GLY A 27 1.48 -2.04 14.72
CA GLY A 27 0.80 -0.84 15.18
C GLY A 27 0.31 0.05 14.03
N ALA A 28 1.16 0.26 13.02
CA ALA A 28 0.80 0.99 11.81
C ALA A 28 -0.35 0.31 11.06
N THR A 29 -0.36 -1.02 10.99
CA THR A 29 -1.42 -1.79 10.32
C THR A 29 -2.75 -1.65 11.06
N ILE A 30 -2.75 -1.71 12.40
CA ILE A 30 -3.95 -1.49 13.21
C ILE A 30 -4.49 -0.07 13.01
N ILE A 31 -3.61 0.94 13.06
CA ILE A 31 -3.99 2.34 12.82
C ILE A 31 -4.51 2.53 11.40
N GLY A 32 -3.84 1.94 10.40
CA GLY A 32 -4.25 1.97 9.00
C GLY A 32 -5.65 1.39 8.80
N LEU A 33 -5.95 0.22 9.39
CA LEU A 33 -7.28 -0.38 9.37
C LEU A 33 -8.34 0.51 10.03
N LEU A 34 -8.01 1.14 11.17
CA LEU A 34 -8.90 2.08 11.84
C LEU A 34 -9.19 3.30 10.96
N LEU A 35 -8.16 3.91 10.37
CA LEU A 35 -8.30 5.06 9.48
C LEU A 35 -9.10 4.72 8.22
N GLN A 36 -8.85 3.56 7.62
CA GLN A 36 -9.61 3.06 6.46
C GLN A 36 -11.09 2.84 6.82
N ARG A 37 -11.38 2.25 7.99
CA ARG A 37 -12.75 2.08 8.47
C ARG A 37 -13.45 3.41 8.70
N LEU A 38 -12.74 4.40 9.26
CA LEU A 38 -13.27 5.75 9.46
C LEU A 38 -13.56 6.45 8.12
N ALA A 39 -12.66 6.32 7.14
CA ALA A 39 -12.84 6.88 5.80
C ALA A 39 -14.01 6.24 5.06
N ALA A 40 -14.17 4.91 5.17
CA ALA A 40 -15.34 4.20 4.65
C ALA A 40 -16.62 4.70 5.31
N ARG A 41 -16.66 4.77 6.65
CA ARG A 41 -17.82 5.27 7.41
C ARG A 41 -18.17 6.71 7.04
N LEU A 42 -17.17 7.56 6.84
CA LEU A 42 -17.38 8.93 6.37
C LEU A 42 -18.09 8.94 5.01
N GLY A 43 -17.62 8.14 4.05
CA GLY A 43 -18.21 8.02 2.72
C GLY A 43 -19.66 7.50 2.75
N VAL A 44 -19.95 6.50 3.60
CA VAL A 44 -21.31 5.94 3.77
C VAL A 44 -22.26 6.95 4.42
N VAL A 45 -21.85 7.59 5.52
CA VAL A 45 -22.73 8.46 6.31
C VAL A 45 -22.94 9.82 5.67
N THR A 46 -21.88 10.45 5.15
CA THR A 46 -21.98 11.79 4.56
C THR A 46 -22.38 11.77 3.09
N GLY A 47 -22.20 10.63 2.41
CA GLY A 47 -22.44 10.48 0.98
C GLY A 47 -21.51 11.30 0.08
N MET A 48 -20.49 11.93 0.69
CA MET A 48 -19.49 12.79 0.06
C MET A 48 -18.09 12.17 0.19
N HIS A 49 -17.21 12.43 -0.78
CA HIS A 49 -15.83 11.97 -0.70
C HIS A 49 -15.01 12.85 0.28
N LEU A 50 -13.93 12.33 0.85
CA LEU A 50 -13.12 13.06 1.84
C LEU A 50 -12.63 14.42 1.29
N ALA A 51 -12.23 14.47 0.01
CA ALA A 51 -11.85 15.74 -0.63
C ALA A 51 -13.02 16.73 -0.80
N GLU A 52 -14.27 16.28 -0.91
CA GLU A 52 -15.49 17.11 -1.00
C GLU A 52 -15.78 17.73 0.36
N VAL A 53 -15.65 16.93 1.42
CA VAL A 53 -15.78 17.38 2.82
C VAL A 53 -14.68 18.40 3.15
N CYS A 54 -13.43 18.12 2.78
CA CYS A 54 -12.32 19.05 2.95
C CYS A 54 -12.57 20.36 2.17
N ASN A 55 -13.09 20.27 0.94
CA ASN A 55 -13.41 21.45 0.13
C ASN A 55 -14.53 22.31 0.74
N ARG A 56 -15.51 21.70 1.40
CA ARG A 56 -16.60 22.42 2.07
C ARG A 56 -16.20 23.03 3.41
N GLN A 57 -15.31 22.36 4.16
CA GLN A 57 -14.95 22.75 5.52
C GLN A 57 -13.75 23.71 5.59
N TYR A 58 -12.79 23.61 4.65
CA TYR A 58 -11.56 24.40 4.68
C TYR A 58 -11.59 25.61 3.75
N HIS A 59 -10.90 26.68 4.16
CA HIS A 59 -10.66 27.86 3.34
C HIS A 59 -9.75 27.53 2.13
N THR A 60 -9.72 28.40 1.13
CA THR A 60 -9.05 28.18 -0.17
C THR A 60 -7.57 27.83 -0.07
N VAL A 61 -6.85 28.38 0.92
CA VAL A 61 -5.40 28.18 1.09
C VAL A 61 -5.07 26.77 1.61
N PRO A 62 -5.60 26.29 2.76
CA PRO A 62 -5.41 24.90 3.20
C PRO A 62 -5.85 23.87 2.15
N ARG A 63 -6.91 24.15 1.39
CA ARG A 63 -7.41 23.26 0.33
C ARG A 63 -6.36 23.00 -0.74
N ILE A 64 -5.68 24.06 -1.22
CA ILE A 64 -4.66 23.93 -2.27
C ILE A 64 -3.43 23.19 -1.74
N ILE A 65 -3.03 23.45 -0.50
CA ILE A 65 -1.90 22.75 0.14
C ILE A 65 -2.21 21.25 0.28
N LEU A 66 -3.41 20.89 0.76
CA LEU A 66 -3.84 19.50 0.88
C LEU A 66 -3.88 18.81 -0.49
N TRP A 67 -4.41 19.48 -1.51
CA TRP A 67 -4.42 18.95 -2.87
C TRP A 67 -3.00 18.68 -3.38
N LEU A 68 -2.08 19.64 -3.22
CA LEU A 68 -0.69 19.50 -3.65
C LEU A 68 0.03 18.37 -2.89
N MET A 69 -0.21 18.21 -1.58
CA MET A 69 0.35 17.11 -0.80
C MET A 69 -0.15 15.74 -1.27
N VAL A 70 -1.43 15.61 -1.59
CA VAL A 70 -2.01 14.37 -2.10
C VAL A 70 -1.45 14.06 -3.48
N GLU A 71 -1.36 15.05 -4.37
CA GLU A 71 -0.80 14.88 -5.70
C GLU A 71 0.65 14.40 -5.66
N LEU A 72 1.48 15.03 -4.80
CA LEU A 72 2.86 14.59 -4.57
C LEU A 72 2.94 13.16 -4.01
N ALA A 73 2.02 12.77 -3.13
CA ALA A 73 1.96 11.42 -2.59
C ALA A 73 1.55 10.38 -3.65
N ILE A 74 0.67 10.73 -4.59
CA ILE A 74 0.28 9.86 -5.71
C ILE A 74 1.47 9.67 -6.65
N ILE A 75 2.13 10.76 -7.05
CA ILE A 75 3.33 10.71 -7.91
C ILE A 75 4.42 9.86 -7.25
N GLY A 76 4.65 10.05 -5.94
CA GLY A 76 5.64 9.26 -5.20
C GLY A 76 5.34 7.76 -5.20
N SER A 77 4.07 7.39 -5.07
CA SER A 77 3.63 5.98 -5.13
C SER A 77 3.81 5.38 -6.51
N ASP A 78 3.40 6.11 -7.56
CA ASP A 78 3.55 5.68 -8.96
C ASP A 78 5.03 5.49 -9.34
N MET A 79 5.90 6.41 -8.89
CA MET A 79 7.35 6.27 -9.07
C MET A 79 7.90 4.98 -8.44
N GLN A 80 7.45 4.62 -7.23
CA GLN A 80 7.89 3.38 -6.57
C GLN A 80 7.40 2.13 -7.32
N GLU A 81 6.18 2.15 -7.84
CA GLU A 81 5.63 1.06 -8.63
C GLU A 81 6.45 0.82 -9.92
N VAL A 82 6.74 1.90 -10.65
CA VAL A 82 7.55 1.85 -11.87
C VAL A 82 8.97 1.34 -11.60
N ILE A 83 9.60 1.81 -10.52
CA ILE A 83 10.95 1.36 -10.13
C ILE A 83 10.95 -0.12 -9.75
N GLY A 84 9.99 -0.55 -8.93
CA GLY A 84 9.88 -1.95 -8.48
C GLY A 84 9.67 -2.91 -9.67
N CYS A 85 8.80 -2.55 -10.60
CA CYS A 85 8.58 -3.34 -11.81
C CYS A 85 9.82 -3.36 -12.73
N ALA A 86 10.52 -2.24 -12.90
CA ALA A 86 11.75 -2.19 -13.69
C ALA A 86 12.86 -3.08 -13.11
N ILE A 87 13.02 -3.10 -11.78
CA ILE A 87 13.96 -4.00 -11.09
C ILE A 87 13.53 -5.46 -11.26
N ALA A 88 12.24 -5.76 -11.12
CA ALA A 88 11.72 -7.11 -11.33
C ALA A 88 12.03 -7.64 -12.75
N PHE A 89 11.83 -6.82 -13.79
CA PHE A 89 12.17 -7.18 -15.16
C PHE A 89 13.68 -7.37 -15.37
N ASN A 90 14.50 -6.53 -14.76
CA ASN A 90 15.96 -6.64 -14.81
C ASN A 90 16.45 -7.96 -14.18
N LEU A 91 15.91 -8.32 -13.01
CA LEU A 91 16.23 -9.58 -12.32
C LEU A 91 15.72 -10.81 -13.07
N LEU A 92 14.47 -10.80 -13.56
CA LEU A 92 13.87 -11.91 -14.31
C LEU A 92 14.65 -12.19 -15.61
N SER A 93 15.20 -11.14 -16.22
CA SER A 93 15.98 -11.23 -17.45
C SER A 93 17.45 -11.55 -17.19
N SER A 94 17.87 -11.80 -15.94
CA SER A 94 19.27 -12.03 -15.54
C SER A 94 20.22 -10.97 -16.12
N ASP A 95 19.91 -9.69 -15.85
CA ASP A 95 20.66 -8.51 -16.30
C ASP A 95 20.69 -8.25 -17.82
N ARG A 96 19.90 -8.98 -18.61
CA ARG A 96 19.86 -8.79 -20.07
C ARG A 96 19.08 -7.53 -20.48
N ILE A 97 18.20 -7.03 -19.63
CA ILE A 97 17.42 -5.82 -19.84
C ILE A 97 17.92 -4.74 -18.85
N PRO A 98 18.46 -3.60 -19.33
CA PRO A 98 18.88 -2.51 -18.46
C PRO A 98 17.65 -1.82 -17.84
N LEU A 99 17.82 -1.16 -16.70
CA LEU A 99 16.74 -0.49 -15.95
C LEU A 99 15.89 0.46 -16.82
N TRP A 100 16.52 1.21 -17.72
CA TRP A 100 15.81 2.08 -18.68
C TRP A 100 14.88 1.30 -19.63
N GLY A 101 15.28 0.08 -20.02
CA GLY A 101 14.43 -0.83 -20.80
C GLY A 101 13.26 -1.37 -19.98
N GLY A 102 13.49 -1.67 -18.70
CA GLY A 102 12.42 -2.05 -17.76
C GLY A 102 11.35 -0.97 -17.63
N VAL A 103 11.76 0.30 -17.48
CA VAL A 103 10.83 1.45 -17.39
C VAL A 103 10.01 1.65 -18.67
N LEU A 104 10.62 1.44 -19.85
CA LEU A 104 9.89 1.50 -21.12
C LEU A 104 8.83 0.40 -21.24
N ILE A 105 9.16 -0.81 -20.77
CA ILE A 105 8.23 -1.95 -20.77
C ILE A 105 7.07 -1.69 -19.82
N THR A 106 7.31 -1.12 -18.63
CA THR A 106 6.23 -0.83 -17.68
C THR A 106 5.25 0.21 -18.21
N ILE A 107 5.71 1.22 -18.96
CA ILE A 107 4.82 2.18 -19.62
C ILE A 107 3.89 1.46 -20.61
N ILE A 108 4.44 0.55 -21.41
CA ILE A 108 3.66 -0.26 -22.35
C ILE A 108 2.68 -1.16 -21.61
N ASP A 109 3.09 -1.78 -20.50
CA ASP A 109 2.24 -2.63 -19.67
C ASP A 109 1.04 -1.86 -19.09
N THR A 110 1.24 -0.62 -18.61
CA THR A 110 0.12 0.24 -18.17
C THR A 110 -0.89 0.50 -19.29
N PHE A 111 -0.42 0.73 -20.52
CA PHE A 111 -1.31 0.88 -21.68
C PHE A 111 -2.04 -0.43 -22.01
N VAL A 112 -1.35 -1.57 -21.95
CA VAL A 112 -1.95 -2.90 -22.16
C VAL A 112 -3.01 -3.17 -21.09
N PHE A 113 -2.74 -2.84 -19.83
CA PHE A 113 -3.67 -2.98 -18.72
C PHE A 113 -4.94 -2.13 -18.91
N LEU A 114 -4.80 -0.87 -19.32
CA LEU A 114 -5.92 0.01 -19.68
C LEU A 114 -6.79 -0.57 -20.80
N PHE A 115 -6.17 -1.26 -21.77
CA PHE A 115 -6.90 -1.99 -22.81
C PHE A 115 -7.57 -3.28 -22.29
N LEU A 116 -6.96 -3.93 -21.31
CA LEU A 116 -7.48 -5.15 -20.68
C LEU A 116 -8.66 -4.88 -19.74
N ASP A 117 -8.75 -3.68 -19.14
CA ASP A 117 -9.88 -3.26 -18.31
C ASP A 117 -11.21 -3.29 -19.10
N LYS A 118 -11.17 -3.02 -20.41
CA LYS A 118 -12.32 -3.19 -21.31
C LYS A 118 -12.76 -4.65 -21.51
N TYR A 119 -11.92 -5.64 -21.18
CA TYR A 119 -12.13 -7.06 -21.51
C TYR A 119 -12.82 -7.88 -20.39
N GLY A 120 -13.07 -7.27 -19.23
CA GLY A 120 -13.96 -7.82 -18.19
C GLY A 120 -13.27 -8.13 -16.85
N LEU A 121 -13.69 -7.42 -15.81
CA LEU A 121 -13.18 -7.45 -14.43
C LEU A 121 -12.98 -8.86 -13.83
N ARG A 122 -13.91 -9.81 -14.06
CA ARG A 122 -13.84 -11.15 -13.44
C ARG A 122 -12.64 -11.99 -13.87
N LYS A 123 -12.19 -11.88 -15.13
CA LYS A 123 -11.04 -12.65 -15.62
C LYS A 123 -9.73 -12.08 -15.09
N LEU A 124 -9.68 -10.75 -14.99
CA LEU A 124 -8.56 -9.98 -14.48
C LEU A 124 -8.39 -10.21 -12.96
N GLU A 125 -9.50 -10.28 -12.21
CA GLU A 125 -9.51 -10.68 -10.80
C GLU A 125 -8.95 -12.10 -10.59
N ALA A 126 -9.38 -13.07 -11.42
CA ALA A 126 -8.85 -14.43 -11.33
C ALA A 126 -7.34 -14.49 -11.64
N PHE A 127 -6.86 -13.71 -12.61
CA PHE A 127 -5.44 -13.59 -12.94
C PHE A 127 -4.62 -13.05 -11.76
N PHE A 128 -5.08 -11.95 -11.13
CA PHE A 128 -4.43 -11.43 -9.92
C PHE A 128 -4.49 -12.41 -8.75
N GLY A 129 -5.61 -13.13 -8.57
CA GLY A 129 -5.74 -14.16 -7.55
C GLY A 129 -4.68 -15.25 -7.69
N VAL A 130 -4.40 -15.70 -8.92
CA VAL A 130 -3.33 -16.65 -9.19
C VAL A 130 -1.96 -16.05 -8.85
N LEU A 131 -1.65 -14.84 -9.30
CA LEU A 131 -0.36 -14.18 -9.00
C LEU A 131 -0.10 -14.03 -7.50
N ILE A 132 -1.10 -13.55 -6.76
CA ILE A 132 -1.03 -13.40 -5.30
C ILE A 132 -0.84 -14.77 -4.63
N THR A 133 -1.52 -15.81 -5.12
CA THR A 133 -1.37 -17.17 -4.59
C THR A 133 0.05 -17.70 -4.82
N VAL A 134 0.63 -17.49 -6.00
CA VAL A 134 2.01 -17.88 -6.28
C VAL A 134 2.98 -17.16 -5.34
N MET A 135 2.83 -15.84 -5.16
CA MET A 135 3.64 -15.06 -4.21
C MET A 135 3.49 -15.57 -2.76
N ALA A 136 2.27 -15.87 -2.32
CA ALA A 136 2.03 -16.37 -0.98
C ALA A 136 2.69 -17.74 -0.75
N ILE A 137 2.66 -18.62 -1.76
CA ILE A 137 3.31 -19.94 -1.69
C ILE A 137 4.83 -19.79 -1.67
N THR A 138 5.42 -18.96 -2.53
CA THR A 138 6.88 -18.78 -2.59
C THR A 138 7.42 -18.15 -1.32
N PHE A 139 6.81 -17.07 -0.82
CA PHE A 139 7.20 -16.48 0.47
C PHE A 139 6.93 -17.41 1.65
N GLY A 140 5.85 -18.19 1.61
CA GLY A 140 5.58 -19.22 2.61
C GLY A 140 6.66 -20.31 2.65
N TYR A 141 7.12 -20.75 1.48
CA TYR A 141 8.19 -21.74 1.37
C TYR A 141 9.53 -21.21 1.89
N GLU A 142 9.90 -19.98 1.53
CA GLU A 142 11.10 -19.31 2.05
C GLU A 142 11.03 -19.16 3.59
N TYR A 143 9.88 -18.77 4.12
CA TYR A 143 9.68 -18.64 5.57
C TYR A 143 9.91 -19.96 6.32
N VAL A 144 9.38 -21.07 5.80
CA VAL A 144 9.59 -22.41 6.41
C VAL A 144 11.05 -22.83 6.28
N THR A 145 11.67 -22.60 5.13
CA THR A 145 13.06 -23.00 4.87
C THR A 145 14.06 -22.24 5.74
N VAL A 146 13.85 -20.94 5.93
CA VAL A 146 14.69 -20.09 6.79
C VAL A 146 14.50 -20.43 8.28
N SER A 147 13.36 -21.03 8.66
CA SER A 147 13.05 -21.46 10.03
C SER A 147 13.43 -20.39 11.09
N PRO A 148 12.87 -19.17 10.99
CA PRO A 148 13.26 -18.09 11.88
C PRO A 148 12.88 -18.41 13.33
N ASP A 149 13.71 -17.94 14.26
CA ASP A 149 13.48 -18.08 15.70
C ASP A 149 12.14 -17.41 16.07
N GLN A 150 11.12 -18.25 16.29
CA GLN A 150 9.76 -17.82 16.60
C GLN A 150 9.70 -17.02 17.90
N ALA A 151 10.61 -17.27 18.85
CA ALA A 151 10.66 -16.52 20.10
C ALA A 151 11.09 -15.06 19.83
N GLN A 152 12.10 -14.84 18.98
CA GLN A 152 12.52 -13.49 18.60
C GLN A 152 11.47 -12.76 17.78
N LEU A 153 10.74 -13.48 16.93
CA LEU A 153 9.63 -12.95 16.13
C LEU A 153 8.49 -12.45 17.04
N LEU A 154 8.03 -13.27 17.97
CA LEU A 154 6.99 -12.90 18.93
C LEU A 154 7.45 -11.76 19.86
N THR A 155 8.70 -11.79 20.30
CA THR A 155 9.26 -10.72 21.13
C THR A 155 9.33 -9.41 20.35
N GLY A 156 9.74 -9.43 19.08
CA GLY A 156 9.78 -8.26 18.21
C GLY A 156 8.41 -7.72 17.79
N MET A 157 7.39 -8.57 17.77
CA MET A 157 5.99 -8.18 17.49
C MET A 157 5.31 -7.49 18.69
N PHE A 158 5.53 -7.99 19.91
CA PHE A 158 4.79 -7.55 21.10
C PHE A 158 5.58 -6.68 22.07
N VAL A 159 6.91 -6.73 22.05
CA VAL A 159 7.76 -5.94 22.95
C VAL A 159 8.33 -4.76 22.18
N PRO A 160 7.93 -3.51 22.50
CA PRO A 160 8.53 -2.31 21.92
C PRO A 160 9.93 -2.12 22.52
N TYR A 161 10.92 -2.85 22.01
CA TYR A 161 12.30 -2.78 22.49
C TYR A 161 13.24 -2.38 21.37
N CYS A 162 13.74 -1.14 21.44
CA CYS A 162 14.66 -0.56 20.48
C CYS A 162 16.08 -0.48 21.08
N GLN A 163 16.67 -1.62 21.45
CA GLN A 163 18.05 -1.64 21.94
C GLN A 163 19.00 -1.24 20.80
N GLY A 164 19.61 -0.05 20.90
CA GLY A 164 20.57 0.47 19.92
C GLY A 164 19.95 1.10 18.66
N CYS A 165 18.71 1.59 18.72
CA CYS A 165 18.09 2.27 17.57
C CYS A 165 18.78 3.61 17.30
N GLY A 166 19.52 3.66 16.20
CA GLY A 166 20.10 4.87 15.65
C GLY A 166 19.14 5.57 14.68
N PRO A 167 19.63 6.63 14.00
CA PRO A 167 18.83 7.41 13.05
C PRO A 167 18.33 6.59 11.86
N VAL A 168 19.06 5.54 11.46
CA VAL A 168 18.68 4.66 10.34
C VAL A 168 17.43 3.85 10.67
N GLN A 169 17.33 3.28 11.87
CA GLN A 169 16.17 2.49 12.29
C GLN A 169 14.92 3.37 12.45
N LEU A 170 15.09 4.61 12.92
CA LEU A 170 14.02 5.61 12.98
C LEU A 170 13.52 5.98 11.58
N ALA A 171 14.42 6.20 10.62
CA ALA A 171 14.03 6.46 9.24
C ALA A 171 13.25 5.29 8.62
N GLN A 172 13.67 4.04 8.88
CA GLN A 172 12.93 2.85 8.45
C GLN A 172 11.56 2.75 9.14
N ALA A 173 11.47 3.05 10.45
CA ALA A 173 10.19 3.05 11.18
C ALA A 173 9.20 4.06 10.58
N VAL A 174 9.66 5.27 10.26
CA VAL A 174 8.83 6.30 9.58
C VAL A 174 8.44 5.83 8.18
N GLY A 175 9.35 5.18 7.46
CA GLY A 175 9.09 4.56 6.16
C GLY A 175 7.97 3.52 6.22
N ILE A 176 8.04 2.58 7.18
CA ILE A 176 6.99 1.57 7.41
C ILE A 176 5.64 2.23 7.69
N VAL A 177 5.61 3.22 8.58
CA VAL A 177 4.36 3.93 8.90
C VAL A 177 3.79 4.63 7.66
N GLY A 178 4.64 5.27 6.85
CA GLY A 178 4.23 5.94 5.62
C GLY A 178 3.74 4.97 4.53
N ALA A 179 4.39 3.81 4.40
CA ALA A 179 4.01 2.75 3.46
C ALA A 179 2.65 2.14 3.82
N VAL A 180 2.40 1.91 5.12
CA VAL A 180 1.13 1.34 5.59
C VAL A 180 0.00 2.36 5.58
N ILE A 181 0.25 3.60 6.02
CA ILE A 181 -0.74 4.67 6.09
C ILE A 181 -0.62 5.53 4.84
N MET A 182 -1.09 5.00 3.73
CA MET A 182 -1.02 5.65 2.44
C MET A 182 -2.15 6.71 2.31
N PRO A 183 -1.85 8.02 2.28
CA PRO A 183 -2.88 9.06 2.38
C PRO A 183 -3.87 9.03 1.23
N HIS A 184 -3.39 8.79 0.01
CA HIS A 184 -4.24 8.74 -1.18
C HIS A 184 -5.22 7.57 -1.16
N ASN A 185 -4.88 6.44 -0.51
CA ASN A 185 -5.81 5.32 -0.32
C ASN A 185 -7.01 5.71 0.54
N ILE A 186 -6.83 6.60 1.53
CA ILE A 186 -7.93 7.09 2.37
C ILE A 186 -8.92 7.90 1.52
N TYR A 187 -8.42 8.76 0.63
CA TYR A 187 -9.25 9.52 -0.31
C TYR A 187 -9.95 8.59 -1.32
N LEU A 188 -9.20 7.66 -1.92
CA LEU A 188 -9.73 6.72 -2.91
C LEU A 188 -10.80 5.80 -2.32
N HIS A 189 -10.57 5.24 -1.13
CA HIS A 189 -11.53 4.34 -0.47
C HIS A 189 -12.83 5.06 -0.12
N SER A 190 -12.76 6.33 0.30
CA SER A 190 -13.96 7.15 0.53
C SER A 190 -14.79 7.36 -0.75
N ALA A 191 -14.14 7.41 -1.92
CA ALA A 191 -14.80 7.55 -3.22
C ALA A 191 -15.32 6.21 -3.76
N LEU A 192 -14.58 5.12 -3.61
CA LEU A 192 -14.98 3.77 -4.06
C LEU A 192 -16.19 3.24 -3.29
N VAL A 193 -16.30 3.52 -1.99
CA VAL A 193 -17.46 3.09 -1.18
C VAL A 193 -18.77 3.76 -1.67
N LYS A 194 -18.68 4.88 -2.38
CA LYS A 194 -19.83 5.55 -3.02
C LYS A 194 -20.28 4.85 -4.32
N SER A 195 -19.42 4.09 -5.00
CA SER A 195 -19.78 3.42 -6.26
C SER A 195 -20.70 2.20 -6.04
N ARG A 196 -20.75 1.66 -4.81
CA ARG A 196 -21.81 0.75 -4.40
C ARG A 196 -23.06 1.55 -4.08
N GLU A 197 -24.15 1.26 -4.78
CA GLU A 197 -25.48 1.76 -4.45
C GLU A 197 -25.88 1.24 -3.07
N VAL A 198 -25.63 2.04 -2.02
CA VAL A 198 -26.16 1.81 -0.68
C VAL A 198 -27.46 2.59 -0.58
N ASN A 199 -28.55 1.92 -0.21
CA ASN A 199 -29.86 2.55 -0.11
C ASN A 199 -29.90 3.43 1.15
N ARG A 200 -29.68 4.73 0.97
CA ARG A 200 -29.49 5.73 2.06
C ARG A 200 -30.75 6.00 2.89
N SER A 201 -31.84 5.28 2.64
CA SER A 201 -33.12 5.37 3.34
C SER A 201 -33.31 4.30 4.41
N ASP A 202 -32.45 3.27 4.48
CA ASP A 202 -32.57 2.17 5.44
C ASP A 202 -31.44 2.23 6.49
N GLU A 203 -31.81 2.50 7.75
CA GLU A 203 -30.89 2.68 8.89
C GLU A 203 -30.04 1.44 9.19
N LYS A 204 -30.41 0.28 8.64
CA LYS A 204 -29.69 -1.00 8.78
C LYS A 204 -28.52 -1.15 7.81
N GLU A 205 -28.52 -0.46 6.67
CA GLU A 205 -27.40 -0.49 5.70
C GLU A 205 -26.31 0.55 6.01
N VAL A 206 -26.55 1.45 6.98
CA VAL A 206 -25.69 2.61 7.30
C VAL A 206 -24.75 2.35 8.51
N LYS A 207 -24.86 1.19 9.17
CA LYS A 207 -24.07 0.85 10.38
C LYS A 207 -22.76 0.12 10.12
#